data_AF-A0A4U3AU55-F1
#
_entry.id   AF-A0A4U3AU55-F1
#
_cell.length_a   1.000
_cell.length_b   1.000
_cell.length_c   1.000
_cell.angle_alpha   90.00
_cell.angle_beta   90.00
_cell.angle_gamma   90.00
#
_symmetry.space_group_name_H-M   'P 1'
#
loop_
_entity.id
_entity.type
_entity.pdbx_description
1 polymer ?
#
loop_
_entity_poly.entity_id
_entity_poly.type
_entity_poly.pdbx_seq_one_letter_code
_entity_poly.pdbx_strand_id
1 'polypeptide(L)'
;YTFKLRKDAKWSNGDPVTAKDFVFAWQRLLDPKTAAEYAFIAFPIKNAEAISQGKAEVSTLGVKAVDDLTLEVELEQAVPYFLNLVAFPSYYPLNEKFVKEKGDKYGLESDTTVYNGPFVLTDWKHEQGWKLKKNDQYWDKKTVKLDEINFSVVKEPATRVNLYDSGQIDFSLLTGEFVDKYRNNKEEFGTYSEPSTFFIRLNQKRGGQDTPLKSKKLREAIALSIDKKNLANVILNDGSKPADYLVPKGLANGPDGKDFQETFKNGIKPDAKKAAAAWEEAKKELGKDQ
;
A
#
# COMPACT_ATOMS: atom_id res chain seq x y z
N TYR A 1 14.86 10.44 -17.95
CA TYR A 1 15.12 11.13 -16.66
C TYR A 1 16.57 10.92 -16.25
N THR A 2 17.21 11.92 -15.66
CA THR A 2 18.56 11.79 -15.10
C THR A 2 18.54 12.31 -13.67
N PHE A 3 18.79 11.43 -12.71
CA PHE A 3 18.83 11.75 -11.29
C PHE A 3 20.28 11.90 -10.83
N LYS A 4 20.55 12.95 -10.06
CA LYS A 4 21.82 13.14 -9.35
C LYS A 4 21.63 12.76 -7.89
N LEU A 5 22.40 11.77 -7.44
CA LEU A 5 22.32 11.23 -6.08
C LEU A 5 23.23 12.01 -5.13
N ARG A 6 22.92 11.89 -3.84
CA ARG A 6 23.67 12.52 -2.76
C ARG A 6 24.94 11.73 -2.46
N LYS A 7 26.10 12.41 -2.47
CA LYS A 7 27.40 11.78 -2.18
C LYS A 7 27.54 11.33 -0.72
N ASP A 8 26.82 11.96 0.20
CA ASP A 8 26.84 11.70 1.63
C ASP A 8 25.74 10.73 2.11
N ALA A 9 24.92 10.20 1.19
CA ALA A 9 23.93 9.18 1.52
C ALA A 9 24.62 7.84 1.82
N LYS A 10 24.22 7.23 2.94
CA LYS A 10 24.77 5.96 3.42
C LYS A 10 23.67 5.00 3.84
N TRP A 11 23.96 3.72 3.68
CA TRP A 11 23.28 2.61 4.34
C TRP A 11 23.64 2.57 5.83
N SER A 12 22.80 1.95 6.64
CA SER A 12 22.97 1.85 8.09
C SER A 12 24.20 1.03 8.49
N ASN A 13 24.72 0.19 7.58
CA ASN A 13 25.98 -0.54 7.73
C ASN A 13 27.23 0.30 7.34
N GLY A 14 27.05 1.55 6.89
CA GLY A 14 28.11 2.47 6.50
C GLY A 14 28.45 2.50 5.00
N ASP A 15 27.94 1.55 4.20
CA ASP A 15 28.16 1.54 2.76
C ASP A 15 27.53 2.80 2.11
N PRO A 16 28.13 3.39 1.06
CA PRO A 16 27.51 4.48 0.32
C PRO A 16 26.26 4.02 -0.42
N VAL A 17 25.24 4.89 -0.52
CA VAL A 17 24.10 4.66 -1.44
C VAL A 17 24.52 5.11 -2.83
N THR A 18 24.40 4.23 -3.82
CA THR A 18 24.85 4.47 -5.20
C THR A 18 23.76 4.24 -6.22
N ALA A 19 23.97 4.70 -7.46
CA ALA A 19 23.07 4.44 -8.58
C ALA A 19 22.89 2.95 -8.87
N LYS A 20 23.87 2.11 -8.53
CA LYS A 20 23.80 0.65 -8.70
C LYS A 20 22.76 0.02 -7.77
N ASP A 21 22.53 0.59 -6.60
CA ASP A 21 21.51 0.09 -5.66
C ASP A 21 20.09 0.22 -6.25
N PHE A 22 19.85 1.26 -7.04
CA PHE A 22 18.58 1.46 -7.76
C PHE A 22 18.46 0.52 -8.97
N VAL A 23 19.52 0.38 -9.77
CA VAL A 23 19.56 -0.57 -10.89
C VAL A 23 19.26 -1.98 -10.39
N PHE A 24 19.96 -2.44 -9.36
CA PHE A 24 19.76 -3.75 -8.76
C PHE A 24 18.33 -3.92 -8.22
N ALA A 25 17.82 -2.94 -7.44
CA ALA A 25 16.49 -3.03 -6.85
C ALA A 25 15.39 -3.17 -7.91
N TRP A 26 15.45 -2.34 -8.96
CA TRP A 26 14.40 -2.32 -9.99
C TRP A 26 14.50 -3.54 -10.92
N GLN A 27 15.71 -4.02 -11.21
CA GLN A 27 15.90 -5.30 -11.88
C GLN A 27 15.35 -6.46 -11.04
N ARG A 28 15.64 -6.48 -9.73
CA ARG A 28 15.12 -7.51 -8.82
C ARG A 28 13.59 -7.47 -8.73
N LEU A 29 12.98 -6.28 -8.68
CA LEU A 29 11.52 -6.12 -8.69
C LEU A 29 10.87 -6.75 -9.93
N LEU A 30 11.53 -6.64 -11.09
CA LEU A 30 11.00 -7.09 -12.37
C LEU A 30 11.43 -8.50 -12.76
N ASP A 31 12.48 -9.07 -12.14
CA ASP A 31 12.91 -10.45 -12.38
C ASP A 31 11.76 -11.42 -12.03
N PRO A 32 11.27 -12.23 -12.99
CA PRO A 32 10.21 -13.21 -12.74
C PRO A 32 10.51 -14.18 -11.58
N LYS A 33 11.79 -14.44 -11.29
CA LYS A 33 12.21 -15.30 -10.16
C LYS A 33 11.89 -14.69 -8.80
N THR A 34 11.81 -13.36 -8.70
CA THR A 34 11.42 -12.68 -7.46
C THR A 34 9.93 -12.82 -7.19
N ALA A 35 9.12 -13.05 -8.23
CA ALA A 35 7.66 -13.19 -8.15
C ALA A 35 6.96 -12.02 -7.41
N ALA A 36 7.46 -10.80 -7.58
CA ALA A 36 6.94 -9.63 -6.89
C ALA A 36 5.55 -9.25 -7.39
N GLU A 37 4.56 -9.23 -6.49
CA GLU A 37 3.16 -8.90 -6.80
C GLU A 37 2.98 -7.46 -7.27
N TYR A 38 3.95 -6.59 -6.93
CA TYR A 38 3.98 -5.19 -7.32
C TYR A 38 4.80 -4.89 -8.58
N ALA A 39 5.35 -5.89 -9.29
CA ALA A 39 6.20 -5.67 -10.47
C ALA A 39 5.58 -4.72 -11.51
N PHE A 40 4.25 -4.77 -11.67
CA PHE A 40 3.48 -3.92 -12.58
C PHE A 40 3.68 -2.41 -12.36
N ILE A 41 4.01 -1.98 -11.13
CA ILE A 41 4.18 -0.55 -10.84
C ILE A 41 5.39 0.04 -11.59
N ALA A 42 6.37 -0.80 -11.95
CA ALA A 42 7.58 -0.42 -12.65
C ALA A 42 7.47 -0.49 -14.18
N PHE A 43 6.32 -0.91 -14.74
CA PHE A 43 6.08 -1.00 -16.18
C PHE A 43 6.23 0.30 -16.98
N PRO A 44 6.13 1.51 -16.39
CA PRO A 44 6.52 2.73 -17.08
C PRO A 44 7.99 2.77 -17.56
N ILE A 45 8.91 2.03 -16.93
CA ILE A 45 10.32 1.97 -17.33
C ILE A 45 10.44 1.13 -18.62
N LYS A 46 11.28 1.58 -19.56
CA LYS A 46 11.52 0.85 -20.81
C LYS A 46 11.94 -0.60 -20.57
N ASN A 47 11.37 -1.53 -21.32
CA ASN A 47 11.49 -2.99 -21.25
C ASN A 47 10.95 -3.66 -19.97
N ALA A 48 10.41 -2.92 -18.99
CA ALA A 48 10.03 -3.50 -17.70
C ALA A 48 8.94 -4.59 -17.80
N GLU A 49 7.86 -4.34 -18.56
CA GLU A 49 6.80 -5.33 -18.74
C GLU A 49 7.31 -6.58 -19.49
N ALA A 50 8.14 -6.40 -20.51
CA ALA A 50 8.74 -7.52 -21.25
C ALA A 50 9.60 -8.40 -20.35
N ILE A 51 10.39 -7.80 -19.45
CA ILE A 51 11.20 -8.52 -18.45
C ILE A 51 10.30 -9.29 -17.47
N SER A 52 9.28 -8.64 -16.92
CA SER A 52 8.35 -9.27 -15.96
C SER A 52 7.58 -10.45 -16.57
N GLN A 53 7.35 -10.43 -17.88
CA GLN A 53 6.74 -11.53 -18.63
C GLN A 53 7.75 -12.60 -19.09
N GLY A 54 9.03 -12.47 -18.77
CA GLY A 54 10.09 -13.40 -19.19
C GLY A 54 10.44 -13.33 -20.68
N LYS A 55 10.13 -12.20 -21.35
CA LYS A 55 10.35 -11.98 -22.79
C LYS A 55 11.63 -11.16 -23.09
N ALA A 56 12.30 -10.65 -22.06
CA ALA A 56 13.54 -9.89 -22.18
C ALA A 56 14.43 -10.12 -20.95
N GLU A 57 15.74 -9.95 -21.13
CA GLU A 57 16.73 -10.09 -20.05
C GLU A 57 16.67 -8.89 -19.09
N VAL A 58 16.84 -9.14 -17.77
CA VAL A 58 16.82 -8.09 -16.73
C VAL A 58 17.81 -6.96 -16.99
N SER A 59 18.94 -7.27 -17.64
CA SER A 59 19.98 -6.30 -18.01
C SER A 59 19.55 -5.31 -19.08
N THR A 60 18.44 -5.57 -19.79
CA THR A 60 17.89 -4.68 -20.83
C THR A 60 16.93 -3.63 -20.27
N LEU A 61 16.67 -3.63 -18.96
CA LEU A 61 15.82 -2.64 -18.31
C LEU A 61 16.34 -1.23 -18.58
N GLY A 62 15.44 -0.28 -18.87
CA GLY A 62 15.74 1.13 -19.12
C GLY A 62 16.25 1.91 -17.90
N VAL A 63 17.13 1.33 -17.10
CA VAL A 63 17.78 1.96 -15.95
C VAL A 63 19.29 1.74 -16.02
N LYS A 64 20.06 2.80 -15.90
CA LYS A 64 21.52 2.77 -16.00
C LYS A 64 22.18 3.62 -14.94
N ALA A 65 23.13 3.03 -14.21
CA ALA A 65 24.10 3.79 -13.44
C ALA A 65 25.18 4.32 -14.40
N VAL A 66 25.13 5.62 -14.73
CA VAL A 66 26.15 6.27 -15.58
C VAL A 66 27.48 6.38 -14.81
N ASP A 67 27.36 6.69 -13.53
CA ASP A 67 28.41 6.67 -12.52
C ASP A 67 27.77 6.35 -11.15
N ASP A 68 28.54 6.32 -10.06
CA ASP A 68 28.01 5.97 -8.74
C ASP A 68 26.94 6.94 -8.21
N LEU A 69 26.89 8.19 -8.72
CA LEU A 69 25.97 9.24 -8.28
C LEU A 69 25.01 9.73 -9.38
N THR A 70 24.97 9.07 -10.54
CA THR A 70 24.12 9.45 -11.67
C THR A 70 23.32 8.25 -12.15
N LEU A 71 22.00 8.32 -11.97
CA LEU A 71 21.06 7.32 -12.48
C LEU A 71 20.30 7.88 -13.69
N GLU A 72 20.39 7.20 -14.82
CA GLU A 72 19.60 7.48 -16.01
C GLU A 72 18.44 6.49 -16.11
N VAL A 73 17.25 6.99 -16.40
CA VAL A 73 16.02 6.19 -16.54
C VAL A 73 15.32 6.55 -17.84
N GLU A 74 15.15 5.56 -18.71
CA GLU A 74 14.37 5.65 -19.93
C GLU A 74 12.98 5.05 -19.67
N LEU A 75 11.93 5.75 -20.12
CA LEU A 75 10.55 5.31 -19.97
C LEU A 75 10.03 4.81 -21.32
N GLU A 76 9.07 3.89 -21.31
CA GLU A 76 8.35 3.48 -22.53
C GLU A 76 7.61 4.65 -23.18
N GLN A 77 7.08 5.54 -22.35
CA GLN A 77 6.38 6.75 -22.76
C GLN A 77 6.48 7.83 -21.69
N ALA A 78 6.09 9.06 -22.04
CA ALA A 78 6.04 10.15 -21.07
C ALA A 78 5.00 9.85 -19.96
N VAL A 79 5.45 9.84 -18.70
CA VAL A 79 4.60 9.67 -17.52
C VAL A 79 4.72 10.91 -16.61
N PRO A 80 3.72 11.80 -16.60
CA PRO A 80 3.78 13.06 -15.85
C PRO A 80 3.97 12.90 -14.33
N TYR A 81 3.51 11.79 -13.78
CA TYR A 81 3.60 11.46 -12.35
C TYR A 81 4.80 10.55 -12.03
N PHE A 82 5.80 10.43 -12.91
CA PHE A 82 6.95 9.55 -12.70
C PHE A 82 7.76 9.92 -11.44
N LEU A 83 7.87 11.21 -11.11
CA LEU A 83 8.52 11.65 -9.87
C LEU A 83 7.76 11.18 -8.61
N ASN A 84 6.44 11.01 -8.70
CA ASN A 84 5.65 10.43 -7.61
C ASN A 84 5.88 8.92 -7.51
N LEU A 85 6.09 8.22 -8.63
CA LEU A 85 6.39 6.78 -8.64
C LEU A 85 7.72 6.47 -7.95
N VAL A 86 8.78 7.25 -8.22
CA VAL A 86 10.09 7.01 -7.59
C VAL A 86 10.13 7.35 -6.09
N ALA A 87 9.07 7.95 -5.56
CA ALA A 87 8.85 8.13 -4.11
C ALA A 87 8.04 6.97 -3.49
N PHE A 88 7.52 6.04 -4.29
CA PHE A 88 6.77 4.88 -3.82
C PHE A 88 7.73 3.75 -3.38
N PRO A 89 7.44 2.99 -2.30
CA PRO A 89 8.38 2.02 -1.72
C PRO A 89 8.94 0.97 -2.68
N SER A 90 8.18 0.51 -3.68
CA SER A 90 8.70 -0.45 -4.67
C SER A 90 9.86 0.09 -5.51
N TYR A 91 10.04 1.41 -5.56
CA TYR A 91 11.16 2.07 -6.24
C TYR A 91 12.35 2.36 -5.32
N TYR A 92 12.28 2.01 -4.03
CA TYR A 92 13.40 2.23 -3.12
C TYR A 92 14.62 1.39 -3.53
N PRO A 93 15.84 1.90 -3.33
CA PRO A 93 17.06 1.16 -3.65
C PRO A 93 17.23 -0.02 -2.69
N LEU A 94 18.06 -0.98 -3.08
CA LEU A 94 18.43 -2.14 -2.27
C LEU A 94 19.95 -2.32 -2.33
N ASN A 95 20.59 -2.54 -1.17
CA ASN A 95 22.02 -2.86 -1.12
C ASN A 95 22.24 -4.29 -1.63
N GLU A 96 22.77 -4.42 -2.85
CA GLU A 96 22.94 -5.72 -3.53
C GLU A 96 23.80 -6.70 -2.72
N LYS A 97 24.91 -6.23 -2.15
CA LYS A 97 25.83 -7.06 -1.35
C LYS A 97 25.10 -7.67 -0.15
N PHE A 98 24.37 -6.84 0.59
CA PHE A 98 23.65 -7.26 1.78
C PHE A 98 22.48 -8.20 1.43
N VAL A 99 21.71 -7.89 0.39
CA VAL A 99 20.61 -8.76 -0.07
C VAL A 99 21.14 -10.13 -0.48
N LYS A 100 22.24 -10.19 -1.24
CA LYS A 100 22.87 -11.45 -1.64
C LYS A 100 23.43 -12.22 -0.44
N GLU A 101 24.00 -11.54 0.55
CA GLU A 101 24.50 -12.15 1.78
C GLU A 101 23.37 -12.80 2.59
N LYS A 102 22.22 -12.14 2.71
CA LYS A 102 21.07 -12.67 3.47
C LYS A 102 20.23 -13.69 2.70
N GLY A 103 20.26 -13.66 1.37
CA GLY A 103 19.49 -14.55 0.51
C GLY A 103 18.00 -14.51 0.86
N ASP A 104 17.38 -15.68 1.04
CA ASP A 104 15.95 -15.81 1.33
C ASP A 104 15.53 -15.26 2.69
N LYS A 105 16.49 -14.97 3.58
CA LYS A 105 16.21 -14.34 4.89
C LYS A 105 16.09 -12.82 4.79
N TYR A 106 16.45 -12.23 3.65
CA TYR A 106 16.41 -10.78 3.46
C TYR A 106 14.99 -10.25 3.72
N GLY A 107 14.88 -9.23 4.57
CA GLY A 107 13.59 -8.60 4.87
C GLY A 107 12.69 -9.33 5.87
N LEU A 108 13.09 -10.51 6.36
CA LEU A 108 12.28 -11.28 7.33
C LEU A 108 12.50 -10.83 8.78
N GLU A 109 13.63 -10.19 9.08
CA GLU A 109 14.00 -9.75 10.42
C GLU A 109 14.62 -8.34 10.37
N SER A 110 14.65 -7.67 11.53
CA SER A 110 15.28 -6.35 11.64
C SER A 110 16.81 -6.38 11.46
N ASP A 111 17.47 -7.51 11.70
CA ASP A 111 18.92 -7.67 11.50
C ASP A 111 19.28 -8.32 10.15
N THR A 112 18.28 -8.79 9.38
CA THR A 112 18.41 -9.25 8.00
C THR A 112 17.91 -8.20 6.98
N THR A 113 17.81 -6.94 7.42
CA THR A 113 17.46 -5.78 6.60
C THR A 113 18.47 -4.66 6.85
N VAL A 114 18.78 -3.87 5.81
CA VAL A 114 19.68 -2.70 5.89
C VAL A 114 18.93 -1.46 5.42
N TYR A 115 19.22 -0.30 6.02
CA TYR A 115 18.36 0.88 5.94
C TYR A 115 19.11 2.08 5.39
N ASN A 116 18.48 2.90 4.55
CA ASN A 116 19.03 4.20 4.11
C ASN A 116 18.12 5.39 4.46
N GLY A 117 17.08 5.14 5.26
CA GLY A 117 16.08 6.13 5.65
C GLY A 117 16.38 6.85 6.97
N PRO A 118 15.45 7.71 7.44
CA PRO A 118 15.60 8.49 8.68
C PRO A 118 15.72 7.65 9.95
N PHE A 119 15.14 6.44 9.94
CA PHE A 119 15.15 5.51 11.04
C PHE A 119 15.63 4.13 10.59
N VAL A 120 16.13 3.34 11.53
CA VAL A 120 16.41 1.91 11.41
C VAL A 120 15.36 1.11 12.17
N LEU A 121 14.92 -0.02 11.61
CA LEU A 121 14.04 -0.95 12.32
C LEU A 121 14.88 -1.78 13.30
N THR A 122 14.42 -1.87 14.54
CA THR A 122 15.04 -2.66 15.61
C THR A 122 13.98 -3.34 16.45
N ASP A 123 14.37 -4.38 17.20
CA ASP A 123 13.52 -5.07 18.16
C ASP A 123 12.19 -5.55 17.55
N TRP A 124 12.21 -6.00 16.30
CA TRP A 124 11.01 -6.53 15.63
C TRP A 124 10.68 -7.91 16.20
N LYS A 125 9.67 -7.95 17.07
CA LYS A 125 9.08 -9.18 17.61
C LYS A 125 7.79 -9.43 16.84
N HIS A 126 7.80 -10.46 16.00
CA HIS A 126 6.65 -10.86 15.19
C HIS A 126 5.38 -10.95 16.02
N GLU A 127 4.29 -10.39 15.49
CA GLU A 127 2.96 -10.30 16.12
C GLU A 127 2.89 -9.50 17.45
N GLN A 128 3.99 -8.91 17.92
CA GLN A 128 4.04 -8.17 19.19
C GLN A 128 4.33 -6.68 19.00
N GLY A 129 5.37 -6.32 18.26
CA GLY A 129 5.79 -4.92 18.14
C GLY A 129 7.19 -4.75 17.56
N TRP A 130 7.59 -3.50 17.37
CA TRP A 130 8.90 -3.12 16.84
C TRP A 130 9.25 -1.69 17.20
N LYS A 131 10.49 -1.28 16.89
CA LYS A 131 10.98 0.07 17.14
C LYS A 131 11.63 0.67 15.91
N LEU A 132 11.38 1.95 15.68
CA LEU A 132 12.15 2.76 14.73
C LEU A 132 13.11 3.65 15.51
N LYS A 133 14.41 3.40 15.43
CA LYS A 133 15.44 4.23 16.07
C LYS A 133 16.07 5.17 15.06
N LYS A 134 16.39 6.40 15.47
CA LYS A 134 17.02 7.40 14.60
C LYS A 134 18.29 6.84 13.96
N ASN A 135 18.42 7.01 12.65
CA ASN A 135 19.56 6.50 11.89
C ASN A 135 20.71 7.52 11.86
N ASP A 136 21.79 7.26 12.60
CA ASP A 136 22.96 8.13 12.63
C ASP A 136 23.78 8.19 11.33
N GLN A 137 23.52 7.29 10.39
CA GLN A 137 24.11 7.31 9.04
C GLN A 137 23.25 8.08 8.03
N TYR A 138 22.02 8.47 8.39
CA TYR A 138 21.13 9.19 7.49
C TYR A 138 21.67 10.60 7.18
N TRP A 139 21.74 10.95 5.89
CA TRP A 139 22.31 12.21 5.42
C TRP A 139 21.63 13.44 6.04
N ASP A 140 20.32 13.38 6.28
CA ASP A 140 19.51 14.47 6.86
C ASP A 140 19.12 14.23 8.33
N LYS A 141 19.95 13.50 9.08
CA LYS A 141 19.71 13.20 10.51
C LYS A 141 19.54 14.44 11.40
N LYS A 142 20.02 15.61 10.97
CA LYS A 142 19.86 16.89 11.70
C LYS A 142 18.40 17.38 11.69
N THR A 143 17.65 17.02 10.66
CA THR A 143 16.22 17.35 10.53
C THR A 143 15.37 16.41 11.40
N VAL A 144 15.80 15.16 11.60
CA VAL A 144 15.10 14.16 12.43
C VAL A 144 15.15 14.54 13.91
N LYS A 145 13.98 14.74 14.52
CA LYS A 145 13.83 15.17 15.92
C LYS A 145 13.51 14.05 16.90
N LEU A 146 12.77 13.03 16.46
CA LEU A 146 12.47 11.86 17.29
C LEU A 146 13.69 10.94 17.35
N ASP A 147 13.99 10.45 18.54
CA ASP A 147 15.07 9.48 18.76
C ASP A 147 14.59 8.04 18.55
N GLU A 148 13.36 7.73 18.97
CA GLU A 148 12.74 6.43 18.83
C GLU A 148 11.22 6.55 18.61
N ILE A 149 10.64 5.63 17.86
CA ILE A 149 9.19 5.43 17.73
C ILE A 149 8.88 3.98 18.08
N ASN A 150 8.04 3.77 19.08
CA ASN A 150 7.67 2.45 19.59
C ASN A 150 6.33 2.00 19.01
N PHE A 151 6.28 0.78 18.48
CA PHE A 151 5.07 0.16 17.94
C PHE A 151 4.72 -1.08 18.73
N SER A 152 3.43 -1.25 19.03
CA SER A 152 2.87 -2.46 19.63
C SER A 152 1.63 -2.90 18.84
N VAL A 153 1.51 -4.20 18.64
CA VAL A 153 0.36 -4.82 17.97
C VAL A 153 -0.78 -4.93 18.98
N VAL A 154 -1.75 -4.03 18.89
CA VAL A 154 -2.96 -4.02 19.72
C VAL A 154 -4.17 -4.07 18.82
N LYS A 155 -4.85 -5.22 18.79
CA LYS A 155 -5.97 -5.50 17.88
C LYS A 155 -7.30 -4.93 18.38
N GLU A 156 -7.51 -4.91 19.69
CA GLU A 156 -8.76 -4.47 20.31
C GLU A 156 -8.81 -2.94 20.46
N PRO A 157 -9.81 -2.25 19.88
CA PRO A 157 -9.95 -0.80 20.01
C PRO A 157 -10.04 -0.31 21.47
N ALA A 158 -10.74 -1.04 22.33
CA ALA A 158 -10.89 -0.71 23.75
C ALA A 158 -9.53 -0.64 24.47
N THR A 159 -8.64 -1.58 24.18
CA THR A 159 -7.28 -1.60 24.76
C THR A 159 -6.47 -0.40 24.29
N ARG A 160 -6.55 -0.04 23.00
CA ARG A 160 -5.85 1.16 22.47
C ARG A 160 -6.32 2.45 23.15
N VAL A 161 -7.63 2.58 23.37
CA VAL A 161 -8.23 3.72 24.09
C VAL A 161 -7.69 3.82 25.52
N ASN A 162 -7.64 2.71 26.27
CA ASN A 162 -7.09 2.72 27.63
C ASN A 162 -5.59 3.07 27.66
N LEU A 163 -4.81 2.59 26.68
CA LEU A 163 -3.40 2.93 26.56
C LEU A 163 -3.20 4.43 26.26
N TYR A 164 -4.06 5.02 25.44
CA TYR A 164 -4.02 6.45 25.14
C TYR A 164 -4.37 7.28 26.39
N ASP A 165 -5.48 6.96 27.06
CA ASP A 165 -5.90 7.67 28.28
C ASP A 165 -4.87 7.62 29.42
N SER A 166 -4.13 6.52 29.51
CA SER A 166 -3.07 6.35 30.51
C SER A 166 -1.72 6.94 30.10
N GLY A 167 -1.63 7.54 28.91
CA GLY A 167 -0.40 8.14 28.37
C GLY A 167 0.67 7.12 27.97
N GLN A 168 0.30 5.85 27.78
CA GLN A 168 1.22 4.81 27.33
C GLN A 168 1.45 4.82 25.81
N ILE A 169 0.53 5.41 25.04
CA ILE A 169 0.68 5.66 23.61
C ILE A 169 0.25 7.08 23.27
N ASP A 170 0.91 7.69 22.27
CA ASP A 170 0.65 9.07 21.86
C ASP A 170 -0.36 9.20 20.70
N PHE A 171 -0.76 8.07 20.10
CA PHE A 171 -1.67 8.04 18.96
C PHE A 171 -2.51 6.75 18.96
N SER A 172 -3.81 6.88 18.67
CA SER A 172 -4.71 5.75 18.47
C SER A 172 -5.73 6.04 17.38
N LEU A 173 -6.04 5.01 16.57
CA LEU A 173 -7.19 5.04 15.69
C LEU A 173 -8.47 4.72 16.48
N LEU A 174 -9.52 5.49 16.22
CA LEU A 174 -10.83 5.36 16.85
C LEU A 174 -11.85 4.83 15.85
N THR A 175 -12.73 3.94 16.31
CA THR A 175 -13.84 3.37 15.52
C THR A 175 -15.04 3.13 16.42
N GLY A 176 -16.25 3.15 15.86
CA GLY A 176 -17.50 2.88 16.57
C GLY A 176 -17.75 3.86 17.70
N GLU A 177 -18.16 3.34 18.86
CA GLU A 177 -18.51 4.14 20.04
C GLU A 177 -17.33 4.96 20.60
N PHE A 178 -16.09 4.50 20.39
CA PHE A 178 -14.90 5.20 20.90
C PHE A 178 -14.67 6.54 20.20
N VAL A 179 -15.20 6.76 18.99
CA VAL A 179 -15.10 8.06 18.31
C VAL A 179 -15.86 9.12 19.10
N ASP A 180 -17.05 8.81 19.61
CA ASP A 180 -17.91 9.79 20.27
C ASP A 180 -17.31 10.30 21.58
N LYS A 181 -16.48 9.48 22.24
CA LYS A 181 -15.71 9.88 23.42
C LYS A 181 -14.76 11.04 23.14
N TYR A 182 -14.11 11.07 21.96
CA TYR A 182 -13.08 12.08 21.64
C TYR A 182 -13.53 13.13 20.64
N ARG A 183 -14.65 12.94 19.91
CA ARG A 183 -15.10 13.83 18.81
C ARG A 183 -15.13 15.32 19.16
N ASN A 184 -15.41 15.65 20.42
CA ASN A 184 -15.50 17.03 20.90
C ASN A 184 -14.19 17.58 21.48
N ASN A 185 -13.14 16.76 21.63
CA ASN A 185 -11.81 17.20 22.07
C ASN A 185 -11.05 17.79 20.89
N LYS A 186 -11.08 19.12 20.74
CA LYS A 186 -10.46 19.83 19.60
C LYS A 186 -8.93 19.85 19.62
N GLU A 187 -8.30 19.52 20.74
CA GLU A 187 -6.84 19.56 20.89
C GLU A 187 -6.21 18.25 20.40
N GLU A 188 -6.89 17.13 20.65
CA GLU A 188 -6.37 15.78 20.37
C GLU A 188 -7.06 15.10 19.18
N PHE A 189 -8.33 15.40 18.94
CA PHE A 189 -9.11 14.71 17.90
C PHE A 189 -8.86 15.29 16.52
N GLY A 190 -8.44 14.44 15.59
CA GLY A 190 -8.32 14.73 14.17
C GLY A 190 -9.05 13.69 13.32
N THR A 191 -9.43 14.09 12.10
CA THR A 191 -10.00 13.17 11.10
C THR A 191 -9.16 13.21 9.84
N TYR A 192 -8.71 12.04 9.38
CA TYR A 192 -7.99 11.89 8.11
C TYR A 192 -8.96 11.43 7.03
N SER A 193 -9.22 12.30 6.04
CA SER A 193 -10.01 11.93 4.86
C SER A 193 -9.09 11.35 3.80
N GLU A 194 -9.07 10.02 3.69
CA GLU A 194 -8.19 9.32 2.75
C GLU A 194 -8.87 9.12 1.38
N PRO A 195 -8.16 9.37 0.25
CA PRO A 195 -8.61 8.94 -1.07
C PRO A 195 -8.39 7.42 -1.23
N SER A 196 -9.06 6.63 -0.40
CA SER A 196 -8.96 5.16 -0.32
C SER A 196 -10.36 4.54 -0.26
N THR A 197 -10.50 3.28 -0.72
CA THR A 197 -11.76 2.53 -0.69
C THR A 197 -11.55 1.11 -0.15
N PHE A 198 -12.39 0.71 0.80
CA PHE A 198 -12.52 -0.68 1.24
C PHE A 198 -13.60 -1.39 0.42
N PHE A 199 -13.36 -2.66 0.05
CA PHE A 199 -14.26 -3.43 -0.80
C PHE A 199 -14.18 -4.93 -0.55
N ILE A 200 -15.23 -5.66 -0.95
CA ILE A 200 -15.27 -7.13 -0.88
C ILE A 200 -14.70 -7.69 -2.18
N ARG A 201 -13.64 -8.51 -2.07
CA ARG A 201 -13.11 -9.27 -3.21
C ARG A 201 -13.94 -10.53 -3.42
N LEU A 202 -14.45 -10.72 -4.64
CA LEU A 202 -15.30 -11.86 -4.99
C LEU A 202 -14.50 -12.90 -5.78
N ASN A 203 -13.87 -13.84 -5.08
CA ASN A 203 -13.02 -14.84 -5.71
C ASN A 203 -13.84 -15.88 -6.49
N GLN A 204 -13.78 -15.82 -7.82
CA GLN A 204 -14.55 -16.70 -8.71
C GLN A 204 -13.91 -18.09 -8.89
N LYS A 205 -12.63 -18.26 -8.52
CA LYS A 205 -11.89 -19.52 -8.65
C LYS A 205 -10.99 -19.76 -7.45
N ARG A 206 -11.23 -20.84 -6.71
CA ARG A 206 -10.44 -21.22 -5.53
C ARG A 206 -9.77 -22.56 -5.77
N GLY A 207 -8.44 -22.60 -5.68
CA GLY A 207 -7.67 -23.84 -5.86
C GLY A 207 -7.86 -24.49 -7.24
N GLY A 208 -8.08 -23.69 -8.29
CA GLY A 208 -8.33 -24.22 -9.63
C GLY A 208 -9.80 -24.56 -9.94
N GLN A 209 -10.71 -24.43 -8.98
CA GLN A 209 -12.12 -24.76 -9.14
C GLN A 209 -13.02 -23.52 -9.06
N ASP A 210 -14.08 -23.52 -9.85
CA ASP A 210 -15.12 -22.49 -9.82
C ASP A 210 -15.75 -22.39 -8.42
N THR A 211 -15.97 -21.17 -7.95
CA THR A 211 -16.80 -20.91 -6.76
C THR A 211 -18.20 -20.46 -7.19
N PRO A 212 -19.20 -20.44 -6.29
CA PRO A 212 -20.51 -19.84 -6.58
C PRO A 212 -20.40 -18.39 -7.09
N LEU A 213 -19.34 -17.67 -6.68
CA LEU A 213 -19.10 -16.29 -7.10
C LEU A 213 -18.79 -16.14 -8.59
N LYS A 214 -18.65 -17.24 -9.36
CA LYS A 214 -18.67 -17.16 -10.83
C LYS A 214 -20.00 -16.63 -11.37
N SER A 215 -21.11 -16.87 -10.68
CA SER A 215 -22.43 -16.35 -11.04
C SER A 215 -22.42 -14.83 -10.90
N LYS A 216 -22.73 -14.13 -12.00
CA LYS A 216 -22.88 -12.67 -11.98
C LYS A 216 -24.02 -12.26 -11.06
N LYS A 217 -25.12 -13.02 -11.06
CA LYS A 217 -26.30 -12.75 -10.23
C LYS A 217 -26.01 -12.90 -8.75
N LEU A 218 -25.18 -13.87 -8.35
CA LEU A 218 -24.74 -13.96 -6.96
C LEU A 218 -23.90 -12.74 -6.55
N ARG A 219 -22.95 -12.30 -7.39
CA ARG A 219 -22.14 -11.11 -7.10
C ARG A 219 -23.00 -9.84 -7.02
N GLU A 220 -24.00 -9.72 -7.89
CA GLU A 220 -24.98 -8.64 -7.88
C GLU A 220 -25.82 -8.65 -6.60
N ALA A 221 -26.35 -9.81 -6.19
CA ALA A 221 -27.10 -9.98 -4.95
C ALA A 221 -26.30 -9.55 -3.72
N ILE A 222 -25.01 -9.93 -3.64
CA ILE A 222 -24.12 -9.50 -2.55
C ILE A 222 -23.90 -7.98 -2.56
N ALA A 223 -23.66 -7.38 -3.74
CA ALA A 223 -23.44 -5.94 -3.83
C ALA A 223 -24.69 -5.12 -3.43
N LEU A 224 -25.88 -5.66 -3.68
CA LEU A 224 -27.17 -5.03 -3.39
C LEU A 224 -27.63 -5.21 -1.93
N SER A 225 -27.15 -6.22 -1.21
CA SER A 225 -27.69 -6.60 0.10
C SER A 225 -27.08 -5.85 1.30
N ILE A 226 -26.02 -5.06 1.08
CA ILE A 226 -25.25 -4.44 2.17
C ILE A 226 -25.71 -3.00 2.41
N ASP A 227 -26.26 -2.72 3.59
CA ASP A 227 -26.53 -1.34 4.02
C ASP A 227 -25.23 -0.62 4.41
N LYS A 228 -24.64 0.05 3.42
CA LYS A 228 -23.39 0.80 3.59
C LYS A 228 -23.55 2.05 4.45
N LYS A 229 -24.76 2.61 4.56
CA LYS A 229 -25.02 3.78 5.42
C LYS A 229 -24.95 3.38 6.88
N ASN A 230 -25.59 2.28 7.24
CA ASN A 230 -25.52 1.74 8.59
C ASN A 230 -24.07 1.33 8.95
N LEU A 231 -23.38 0.64 8.04
CA LEU A 231 -21.96 0.29 8.23
C LEU A 231 -21.09 1.51 8.52
N ALA A 232 -21.16 2.55 7.70
CA ALA A 232 -20.32 3.74 7.87
C ALA A 232 -20.69 4.55 9.13
N ASN A 233 -21.99 4.75 9.38
CA ASN A 233 -22.44 5.68 10.42
C ASN A 233 -22.50 5.06 11.81
N VAL A 234 -22.68 3.74 11.93
CA VAL A 234 -22.86 3.05 13.23
C VAL A 234 -21.65 2.21 13.59
N ILE A 235 -21.18 1.37 12.65
CA ILE A 235 -20.07 0.45 12.94
C ILE A 235 -18.72 1.18 12.90
N LEU A 236 -18.47 1.96 11.84
CA LEU A 236 -17.22 2.72 11.70
C LEU A 236 -17.24 4.02 12.51
N ASN A 237 -18.27 4.85 12.33
CA ASN A 237 -18.51 6.12 13.05
C ASN A 237 -17.34 7.14 13.03
N ASP A 238 -16.36 6.94 12.14
CA ASP A 238 -15.07 7.63 12.13
C ASP A 238 -14.94 8.73 11.06
N GLY A 239 -16.03 9.01 10.34
CA GLY A 239 -16.04 9.93 9.19
C GLY A 239 -15.95 9.24 7.83
N SER A 240 -15.79 7.91 7.80
CA SER A 240 -15.93 7.08 6.61
C SER A 240 -17.27 7.33 5.90
N LYS A 241 -17.25 7.28 4.57
CA LYS A 241 -18.43 7.53 3.72
C LYS A 241 -18.87 6.27 2.99
N PRO A 242 -20.18 5.99 2.87
CA PRO A 242 -20.69 4.89 2.05
C PRO A 242 -20.21 5.02 0.60
N ALA A 243 -19.66 3.93 0.05
CA ALA A 243 -19.12 3.90 -1.30
C ALA A 243 -19.80 2.83 -2.17
N ASP A 244 -20.44 3.26 -3.25
CA ASP A 244 -20.90 2.37 -4.33
C ASP A 244 -19.84 2.23 -5.44
N TYR A 245 -18.78 3.02 -5.33
CA TYR A 245 -17.73 3.20 -6.30
C TYR A 245 -16.40 2.64 -5.83
N LEU A 246 -15.52 2.35 -6.80
CA LEU A 246 -14.15 1.90 -6.54
C LEU A 246 -13.17 3.08 -6.46
N VAL A 247 -13.24 4.01 -7.42
CA VAL A 247 -12.36 5.20 -7.44
C VAL A 247 -12.87 6.20 -6.40
N PRO A 248 -12.10 6.51 -5.34
CA PRO A 248 -12.54 7.43 -4.31
C PRO A 248 -12.63 8.87 -4.83
N LYS A 249 -13.50 9.65 -4.20
CA LYS A 249 -13.55 11.10 -4.38
C LYS A 249 -12.25 11.73 -3.88
N GLY A 250 -11.80 12.79 -4.56
CA GLY A 250 -10.60 13.54 -4.21
C GLY A 250 -9.29 12.86 -4.62
N LEU A 251 -9.35 11.74 -5.36
CA LEU A 251 -8.15 11.08 -5.87
C LEU A 251 -7.55 11.87 -7.05
N ALA A 252 -8.38 12.23 -8.02
CA ALA A 252 -7.93 12.88 -9.25
C ALA A 252 -9.05 13.69 -9.91
N ASN A 253 -8.64 14.77 -10.56
CA ASN A 253 -9.51 15.61 -11.38
C ASN A 253 -9.23 15.39 -12.87
N GLY A 254 -10.27 15.54 -13.69
CA GLY A 254 -10.15 15.60 -15.14
C GLY A 254 -9.51 16.91 -15.64
N PRO A 255 -9.25 17.02 -16.96
CA PRO A 255 -8.65 18.21 -17.56
C PRO A 255 -9.55 19.46 -17.44
N ASP A 256 -10.86 19.29 -17.20
CA ASP A 256 -11.80 20.37 -16.91
C ASP A 256 -11.89 20.74 -15.42
N GLY A 257 -11.03 20.14 -14.59
CA GLY A 257 -10.93 20.38 -13.15
C GLY A 257 -11.94 19.62 -12.29
N LYS A 258 -12.84 18.82 -12.88
CA LYS A 258 -13.86 18.08 -12.11
C LYS A 258 -13.31 16.78 -11.54
N ASP A 259 -13.73 16.43 -10.33
CA ASP A 259 -13.40 15.15 -9.71
C ASP A 259 -13.96 13.98 -10.54
N PHE A 260 -13.16 12.92 -10.69
CA PHE A 260 -13.56 11.73 -11.44
C PHE A 260 -14.88 11.16 -10.92
N GLN A 261 -15.00 10.99 -9.61
CA GLN A 261 -16.13 10.31 -9.02
C GLN A 261 -17.38 11.20 -8.95
N GLU A 262 -17.22 12.52 -8.88
CA GLU A 262 -18.32 13.48 -9.08
C GLU A 262 -18.86 13.48 -10.51
N THR A 263 -17.99 13.24 -11.50
CA THR A 263 -18.35 13.18 -12.91
C THR A 263 -19.13 11.91 -13.25
N PHE A 264 -18.62 10.74 -12.87
CA PHE A 264 -19.20 9.47 -13.30
C PHE A 264 -20.25 8.91 -12.34
N LYS A 265 -20.12 9.16 -11.03
CA LYS A 265 -21.02 8.63 -9.99
C LYS A 265 -21.31 7.13 -10.14
N ASN A 266 -20.28 6.37 -10.55
CA ASN A 266 -20.37 4.93 -10.81
C ASN A 266 -20.79 4.16 -9.56
N GLY A 267 -21.35 2.96 -9.74
CA GLY A 267 -21.59 2.02 -8.65
C GLY A 267 -22.95 1.35 -8.65
N ILE A 268 -23.08 0.29 -7.84
CA ILE A 268 -24.34 -0.39 -7.58
C ILE A 268 -24.85 0.05 -6.21
N LYS A 269 -26.04 0.65 -6.19
CA LYS A 269 -26.71 1.10 -4.97
C LYS A 269 -27.42 -0.07 -4.27
N PRO A 270 -27.22 -0.26 -2.96
CA PRO A 270 -27.93 -1.29 -2.19
C PRO A 270 -29.45 -1.16 -2.30
N ASP A 271 -30.12 -2.31 -2.47
CA ASP A 271 -31.58 -2.47 -2.52
C ASP A 271 -31.92 -3.92 -2.15
N ALA A 272 -32.49 -4.11 -0.95
CA ALA A 272 -32.77 -5.45 -0.42
C ALA A 272 -33.76 -6.25 -1.27
N LYS A 273 -34.74 -5.61 -1.92
CA LYS A 273 -35.71 -6.31 -2.78
C LYS A 273 -35.05 -6.80 -4.06
N LYS A 274 -34.20 -5.96 -4.67
CA LYS A 274 -33.42 -6.35 -5.85
C LYS A 274 -32.37 -7.39 -5.51
N ALA A 275 -31.75 -7.31 -4.33
CA ALA A 275 -30.83 -8.33 -3.84
C ALA A 275 -31.52 -9.70 -3.77
N ALA A 276 -32.71 -9.76 -3.18
CA ALA A 276 -33.51 -11.00 -3.09
C ALA A 276 -33.89 -11.53 -4.48
N ALA A 277 -34.30 -10.67 -5.42
CA ALA A 277 -34.60 -11.08 -6.79
C ALA A 277 -33.36 -11.64 -7.52
N ALA A 278 -32.22 -10.95 -7.42
CA ALA A 278 -30.95 -11.40 -8.01
C ALA A 278 -30.47 -12.72 -7.38
N TRP A 279 -30.74 -12.93 -6.10
CA TRP A 279 -30.43 -14.18 -5.40
C TRP A 279 -31.26 -15.36 -5.92
N GLU A 280 -32.57 -15.18 -6.14
CA GLU A 280 -33.41 -16.23 -6.73
C GLU A 280 -33.00 -16.57 -8.17
N GLU A 281 -32.49 -15.61 -8.94
CA GLU A 281 -31.88 -15.88 -10.25
C GLU A 281 -30.55 -16.63 -10.12
N ALA A 282 -29.71 -16.28 -9.15
CA ALA A 282 -28.43 -16.95 -8.90
C ALA A 282 -28.61 -18.43 -8.53
N LYS A 283 -29.62 -18.77 -7.73
CA LYS A 283 -29.99 -20.17 -7.42
C LYS A 283 -30.23 -21.00 -8.68
N LYS A 284 -30.97 -20.44 -9.64
CA LYS A 284 -31.25 -21.09 -10.93
C LYS A 284 -29.97 -21.24 -11.76
N GLU A 285 -29.12 -20.22 -11.83
CA GLU A 285 -27.83 -20.29 -12.55
C GLU A 285 -26.89 -21.36 -11.98
N LEU A 286 -26.93 -21.56 -10.66
CA LEU A 286 -26.02 -22.46 -9.95
C LEU A 286 -26.61 -23.87 -9.77
N GLY A 287 -27.89 -24.08 -10.06
CA GLY A 287 -28.58 -25.34 -9.79
C GLY A 287 -28.61 -25.68 -8.29
N LYS A 288 -28.83 -24.67 -7.44
CA LYS A 288 -28.83 -24.79 -5.97
C LYS A 288 -30.12 -24.20 -5.40
N ASP A 289 -30.67 -24.84 -4.37
CA ASP A 289 -31.87 -24.36 -3.67
C ASP A 289 -31.53 -23.35 -2.55
N GLN A 290 -30.28 -23.35 -2.08
CA GLN A 290 -29.71 -22.47 -1.06
C GLN A 290 -28.31 -22.00 -1.42
#